data_AF-A0A961S4H8-F1
#
_entry.id   AF-A0A961S4H8-F1
#
_cell.length_a   1.000
_cell.length_b   1.000
_cell.length_c   1.000
_cell.angle_alpha   90.00
_cell.angle_beta   90.00
_cell.angle_gamma   90.00
#
_symmetry.space_group_name_H-M   'P 1'
#
loop_
_entity.id
_entity.type
_entity.pdbx_description
1 polymer ?
#
loop_
_entity_poly.entity_id
_entity_poly.type
_entity_poly.pdbx_seq_one_letter_code
_entity_poly.pdbx_strand_id
1 'polypeptide(L)'
;MKSRAAVAFEAGKPLEIVEVDLEGPKEGEVLVEIKATGVCHTDEFTISGADPEGLFPAIMGHEGAGVVVDVGPGVKSLKKGDHVIPLYTPECRECEYCLNPKTNLCQKIRVTQGRGLMPD
;
A
#
# COMPACT_ATOMS: atom_id res chain seq x y z
N MET A 1 6.92 13.41 7.77
CA MET A 1 7.48 12.84 9.01
C MET A 1 8.64 11.93 8.64
N LYS A 2 9.70 11.90 9.46
CA LYS A 2 10.80 10.95 9.28
C LYS A 2 10.35 9.56 9.69
N SER A 3 10.51 8.59 8.80
CA SER A 3 10.08 7.20 9.01
C SER A 3 11.18 6.24 8.56
N ARG A 4 11.42 5.19 9.34
CA ARG A 4 12.35 4.12 8.95
C ARG A 4 11.62 3.14 8.02
N ALA A 5 12.22 2.82 6.88
CA ALA A 5 11.67 1.87 5.90
C ALA A 5 12.77 0.95 5.36
N ALA A 6 12.36 -0.22 4.85
CA ALA A 6 13.20 -1.10 4.05
C ALA A 6 12.93 -0.80 2.57
N VAL A 7 13.94 -0.27 1.86
CA VAL A 7 13.82 0.16 0.47
C VAL A 7 14.57 -0.83 -0.42
N ALA A 8 13.92 -1.29 -1.48
CA ALA A 8 14.56 -1.94 -2.61
C ALA A 8 14.98 -0.86 -3.60
N PHE A 9 16.27 -0.51 -3.64
CA PHE A 9 16.77 0.51 -4.57
C PHE A 9 16.91 -0.01 -6.00
N GLU A 10 17.29 -1.28 -6.16
CA GLU A 10 17.49 -1.94 -7.44
C GLU A 10 17.04 -3.41 -7.34
N ALA A 11 16.62 -3.98 -8.46
CA ALA A 11 16.30 -5.41 -8.56
C ALA A 11 17.52 -6.29 -8.23
N GLY A 12 17.27 -7.38 -7.49
CA GLY A 12 18.27 -8.36 -7.08
C GLY A 12 19.25 -7.88 -6.00
N LYS A 13 19.04 -6.69 -5.43
CA LYS A 13 19.85 -6.18 -4.31
C LYS A 13 19.15 -6.41 -2.97
N PRO A 14 19.92 -6.59 -1.88
CA PRO A 14 19.36 -6.60 -0.53
C PRO A 14 18.58 -5.31 -0.23
N LEU A 15 17.53 -5.42 0.59
CA LEU A 15 16.82 -4.26 1.10
C LEU A 15 17.73 -3.42 1.99
N GLU A 16 17.67 -2.10 1.83
CA GLU A 16 18.40 -1.16 2.66
C GLU A 16 17.46 -0.47 3.64
N ILE A 17 17.89 -0.41 4.91
CA ILE A 17 17.16 0.27 5.95
C ILE A 17 17.56 1.75 5.93
N VAL A 18 16.63 2.61 5.51
CA VAL A 18 16.85 4.05 5.40
C VAL A 18 15.76 4.84 6.10
N GLU A 19 16.04 6.13 6.32
CA GLU A 19 15.04 7.09 6.76
C GLU A 19 14.44 7.79 5.53
N VAL A 20 13.11 7.83 5.44
CA VAL A 20 12.36 8.49 4.38
C VAL A 20 11.51 9.63 4.93
N ASP A 21 11.23 10.62 4.08
CA ASP A 21 10.25 11.66 4.35
C ASP A 21 8.87 11.21 3.87
N LEU A 22 7.99 10.91 4.83
CA LEU A 22 6.60 10.52 4.55
C LEU A 22 5.66 11.71 4.73
N GLU A 23 4.95 12.12 3.70
CA GLU A 23 3.94 13.18 3.78
C GLU A 23 2.71 12.75 4.60
N GLY A 24 1.89 13.71 5.01
CA GLY A 24 0.59 13.42 5.64
C GLY A 24 -0.44 12.94 4.60
N PRO A 25 -1.54 12.31 5.03
CA PRO A 25 -2.54 11.77 4.11
C PRO A 25 -3.30 12.89 3.39
N LYS A 26 -3.45 12.77 2.08
CA LYS A 26 -4.29 13.64 1.23
C LYS A 26 -5.76 13.19 1.24
N GLU A 27 -6.62 13.85 0.47
CA GLU A 27 -8.04 13.53 0.38
C GLU A 27 -8.27 12.05 0.03
N GLY A 28 -9.07 11.35 0.85
CA GLY A 28 -9.37 9.93 0.70
C GLY A 28 -8.28 8.97 1.21
N GLU A 29 -7.14 9.47 1.68
CA GLU A 29 -6.02 8.65 2.14
C GLU A 29 -6.02 8.42 3.65
N VAL A 30 -5.35 7.35 4.09
CA VAL A 30 -5.20 6.99 5.50
C VAL A 30 -3.75 6.74 5.80
N LEU A 31 -3.23 7.39 6.84
CA LEU A 31 -1.88 7.17 7.32
C LEU A 31 -1.90 6.12 8.44
N VAL A 32 -1.13 5.05 8.26
CA VAL A 32 -1.11 3.90 9.18
C VAL A 32 0.30 3.70 9.71
N GLU A 33 0.43 3.55 11.02
CA GLU A 33 1.65 3.06 11.65
C GLU A 33 1.62 1.52 11.65
N ILE A 34 2.43 0.92 10.79
CA ILE A 34 2.57 -0.55 10.68
C ILE A 34 3.25 -1.09 11.94
N LYS A 35 2.56 -1.97 12.67
CA LYS A 35 3.05 -2.60 13.90
C LYS A 35 3.71 -3.94 13.65
N ALA A 36 3.23 -4.66 12.64
CA ALA A 36 3.81 -5.90 12.17
C ALA A 36 3.58 -6.04 10.66
N THR A 37 4.54 -6.65 9.97
CA THR A 37 4.42 -7.01 8.56
C THR A 37 4.99 -8.41 8.32
N GLY A 38 4.33 -9.19 7.49
CA GLY A 38 4.82 -10.43 6.92
C GLY A 38 5.80 -10.17 5.77
N VAL A 39 6.49 -11.24 5.36
CA VAL A 39 7.32 -11.30 4.15
C VAL A 39 6.83 -12.50 3.36
N CYS A 40 6.50 -12.26 2.10
CA CYS A 40 5.88 -13.26 1.24
C CYS A 40 6.67 -13.42 -0.05
N HIS A 41 6.43 -14.53 -0.76
CA HIS A 41 7.07 -14.79 -2.04
C HIS A 41 6.76 -13.72 -3.09
N THR A 42 5.60 -13.06 -3.04
CA THR A 42 5.28 -11.96 -3.95
C THR A 42 6.26 -10.79 -3.80
N ASP A 43 6.68 -10.48 -2.56
CA ASP A 43 7.67 -9.43 -2.32
C ASP A 43 9.02 -9.82 -2.94
N GLU A 44 9.48 -11.06 -2.70
CA GLU A 44 10.72 -11.58 -3.26
C GLU A 44 10.68 -11.66 -4.79
N PHE A 45 9.54 -12.04 -5.37
CA PHE A 45 9.38 -12.13 -6.83
C PHE A 45 9.63 -10.77 -7.49
N THR A 46 9.05 -9.69 -6.95
CA THR A 46 9.34 -8.34 -7.42
C THR A 46 10.77 -7.92 -7.11
N ILE A 47 11.26 -8.09 -5.86
CA ILE A 47 12.63 -7.72 -5.46
C ILE A 47 13.68 -8.39 -6.36
N SER A 48 13.48 -9.64 -6.75
CA SER A 48 14.41 -10.38 -7.62
C SER A 48 14.54 -9.81 -9.04
N GLY A 49 13.59 -8.97 -9.47
CA GLY A 49 13.47 -8.46 -10.84
C GLY A 49 12.79 -9.41 -11.81
N ALA A 50 12.20 -10.52 -11.32
CA ALA A 50 11.46 -11.47 -12.14
C ALA A 50 10.05 -10.97 -12.49
N ASP A 51 9.53 -9.99 -11.75
CA ASP A 51 8.26 -9.32 -12.03
C ASP A 51 8.40 -8.31 -13.17
N PRO A 52 7.74 -8.51 -14.33
CA PRO A 52 7.79 -7.56 -15.44
C PRO A 52 7.09 -6.23 -15.15
N GLU A 53 6.23 -6.17 -14.10
CA GLU A 53 5.58 -4.94 -13.64
C GLU A 53 6.38 -4.23 -12.53
N GLY A 54 7.51 -4.79 -12.09
CA GLY A 54 8.32 -4.28 -10.99
C GLY A 54 8.90 -2.88 -11.25
N LEU A 55 8.72 -1.97 -10.28
CA LEU A 55 9.23 -0.60 -10.32
C LEU A 55 10.20 -0.38 -9.15
N PHE A 56 11.32 0.30 -9.42
CA PHE A 56 12.35 0.61 -8.43
C PHE A 56 12.77 2.08 -8.53
N PRO A 57 13.12 2.75 -7.41
CA PRO A 57 13.13 2.24 -6.05
C PRO A 57 11.71 2.05 -5.47
N ALA A 58 11.52 1.07 -4.59
CA ALA A 58 10.23 0.78 -3.96
C ALA A 58 10.34 0.34 -2.49
N ILE A 59 9.30 0.65 -1.71
CA ILE A 59 9.07 0.05 -0.40
C ILE A 59 8.08 -1.10 -0.61
N MET A 60 8.55 -2.33 -0.35
CA MET A 60 7.79 -3.56 -0.54
C MET A 60 6.87 -3.86 0.66
N GLY A 61 6.15 -4.98 0.61
CA GLY A 61 5.30 -5.45 1.69
C GLY A 61 3.83 -5.21 1.43
N HIS A 62 3.03 -6.26 1.62
CA HIS A 62 1.56 -6.23 1.41
C HIS A 62 0.78 -7.02 2.46
N GLU A 63 1.46 -7.51 3.51
CA GLU A 63 0.89 -8.33 4.58
C GLU A 63 1.09 -7.63 5.93
N GLY A 64 0.34 -6.56 6.20
CA GLY A 64 0.56 -5.71 7.37
C GLY A 64 -0.64 -5.60 8.30
N ALA A 65 -0.38 -5.32 9.58
CA ALA A 65 -1.37 -4.82 10.51
C ALA A 65 -0.82 -3.61 11.27
N GLY A 66 -1.67 -2.62 11.51
CA GLY A 66 -1.24 -1.35 12.09
C GLY A 66 -2.36 -0.59 12.76
N VAL A 67 -2.02 0.63 13.17
CA VAL A 67 -2.93 1.57 13.82
C VAL A 67 -3.01 2.83 12.98
N VAL A 68 -4.22 3.31 12.72
CA VAL A 68 -4.44 4.59 12.02
C VAL A 68 -3.86 5.72 12.87
N VAL A 69 -2.94 6.49 12.31
CA VAL A 69 -2.36 7.66 12.99
C VAL A 69 -3.00 8.97 12.55
N ASP A 70 -3.48 9.04 11.31
CA ASP A 70 -4.21 10.18 10.77
C ASP A 70 -5.06 9.78 9.56
N VAL A 71 -6.06 10.60 9.23
CA VAL A 71 -6.92 10.41 8.05
C VAL A 71 -7.03 11.71 7.27
N GLY A 72 -6.98 11.60 5.94
CA GLY A 72 -7.15 12.75 5.08
C GLY A 72 -8.62 13.19 4.98
N PRO A 73 -8.87 14.36 4.35
CA PRO A 73 -10.23 14.83 4.08
C PRO A 73 -11.08 13.77 3.37
N GLY A 74 -12.39 13.75 3.63
CA GLY A 74 -13.33 12.84 2.96
C GLY A 74 -13.37 11.40 3.51
N VAL A 75 -12.39 10.96 4.31
CA VAL A 75 -12.44 9.67 5.00
C VAL A 75 -13.49 9.73 6.13
N LYS A 76 -14.51 8.86 6.03
CA LYS A 76 -15.64 8.81 6.99
C LYS A 76 -15.73 7.50 7.77
N SER A 77 -15.05 6.45 7.32
CA SER A 77 -15.15 5.09 7.84
C SER A 77 -14.10 4.75 8.90
N LEU A 78 -13.04 5.54 9.00
CA LEU A 78 -11.89 5.30 9.88
C LEU A 78 -11.52 6.58 10.63
N LYS A 79 -10.89 6.41 11.78
CA LYS A 79 -10.34 7.50 12.60
C LYS A 79 -9.03 7.07 13.26
N LYS A 80 -8.27 8.05 13.73
CA LYS A 80 -7.07 7.84 14.53
C LYS A 80 -7.33 6.86 15.68
N GLY A 81 -6.43 5.88 15.84
CA GLY A 81 -6.50 4.83 16.85
C GLY A 81 -7.19 3.54 16.42
N ASP A 82 -7.87 3.52 15.27
CA ASP A 82 -8.45 2.28 14.76
C ASP A 82 -7.34 1.28 14.35
N HIS A 83 -7.54 0.01 14.67
CA HIS A 83 -6.66 -1.08 14.24
C HIS A 83 -7.10 -1.55 12.86
N VAL A 84 -6.17 -1.65 11.91
CA VAL A 84 -6.47 -1.91 10.50
C VAL A 84 -5.50 -2.88 9.86
N ILE A 85 -5.96 -3.52 8.78
CA ILE A 85 -5.17 -4.32 7.85
C ILE A 85 -5.24 -3.61 6.49
N PRO A 86 -4.12 -3.08 5.96
CA PRO A 86 -4.08 -2.59 4.59
C PRO A 86 -4.29 -3.74 3.59
N LEU A 87 -5.03 -3.50 2.51
CA LEU A 87 -5.35 -4.50 1.51
C LEU A 87 -4.83 -4.05 0.14
N TYR A 88 -4.15 -4.94 -0.58
CA TYR A 88 -3.74 -4.68 -1.96
C TYR A 88 -4.90 -4.76 -2.95
N THR A 89 -6.02 -5.40 -2.58
CA THR A 89 -7.27 -5.37 -3.36
C THR A 89 -8.24 -4.39 -2.70
N PRO A 90 -8.58 -3.26 -3.35
CA PRO A 90 -9.52 -2.28 -2.79
C PRO A 90 -10.97 -2.78 -2.88
N GLU A 91 -11.89 -2.12 -2.16
CA GLU A 91 -13.33 -2.39 -2.22
C GLU A 91 -14.10 -1.05 -2.21
N CYS A 92 -14.26 -0.39 -3.36
CA CYS A 92 -14.89 0.93 -3.42
C CYS A 92 -16.42 0.92 -3.23
N ARG A 93 -17.07 -0.24 -3.36
CA ARG A 93 -18.53 -0.45 -3.21
C ARG A 93 -19.43 0.31 -4.19
N GLU A 94 -18.86 0.91 -5.23
CA GLU A 94 -19.62 1.71 -6.21
C GLU A 94 -19.35 1.34 -7.67
N CYS A 95 -18.24 0.63 -7.97
CA CYS A 95 -17.95 0.21 -9.34
C CYS A 95 -18.70 -1.08 -9.72
N GLU A 96 -18.85 -1.34 -11.02
CA GLU A 96 -19.55 -2.52 -11.54
C GLU A 96 -19.02 -3.85 -10.96
N TYR A 97 -17.72 -3.92 -10.65
CA TYR A 97 -17.08 -5.09 -10.06
C TYR A 97 -17.49 -5.28 -8.60
N CYS A 98 -17.43 -4.21 -7.78
CA CYS A 98 -17.85 -4.29 -6.37
C CYS A 98 -19.35 -4.55 -6.22
N LEU A 99 -20.18 -4.09 -7.18
CA LEU A 99 -21.62 -4.32 -7.15
C LEU A 99 -22.01 -5.71 -7.68
N ASN A 100 -21.08 -6.45 -8.29
CA ASN A 100 -21.33 -7.79 -8.82
C ASN A 100 -20.95 -8.87 -7.78
N PRO A 101 -21.89 -9.70 -7.29
CA PRO A 101 -21.64 -10.68 -6.23
C PRO A 101 -20.72 -11.84 -6.64
N LYS A 102 -20.29 -11.91 -7.90
CA LYS A 102 -19.41 -12.97 -8.42
C LYS A 102 -17.93 -12.59 -8.44
N THR A 103 -17.56 -11.38 -8.01
CA THR A 103 -16.17 -10.92 -8.03
C THR A 103 -15.86 -9.98 -6.86
N ASN A 104 -14.59 -9.92 -6.49
CA ASN A 104 -14.02 -8.96 -5.54
C ASN A 104 -12.98 -8.04 -6.21
N LEU A 105 -12.83 -8.11 -7.53
CA LEU A 105 -11.76 -7.44 -8.26
C LEU A 105 -12.10 -5.98 -8.56
N CYS A 106 -12.18 -5.15 -7.52
CA CYS A 106 -12.40 -3.71 -7.68
C CYS A 106 -11.34 -3.08 -8.60
N GLN A 107 -11.78 -2.33 -9.61
CA GLN A 107 -10.89 -1.69 -10.57
C GLN A 107 -10.62 -0.21 -10.28
N LYS A 108 -11.22 0.37 -9.22
CA LYS A 108 -11.31 1.82 -8.99
C LYS A 108 -9.95 2.54 -9.03
N ILE A 109 -8.91 1.93 -8.47
CA ILE A 109 -7.56 2.50 -8.38
C ILE A 109 -6.48 1.63 -9.04
N ARG A 110 -6.86 0.59 -9.81
CA ARG A 110 -5.89 -0.38 -10.34
C ARG A 110 -4.83 0.27 -11.24
N VAL A 111 -5.20 1.31 -12.00
CA VAL A 111 -4.31 1.99 -12.95
C VAL A 111 -3.21 2.80 -12.26
N THR A 112 -3.51 3.47 -11.14
CA THR A 112 -2.49 4.20 -10.36
C THR A 112 -1.70 3.26 -9.47
N GLN A 113 -2.38 2.28 -8.85
CA GLN A 113 -1.76 1.23 -8.06
C GLN A 113 -0.68 0.46 -8.84
N GLY A 114 -0.98 0.06 -10.09
CA GLY A 114 0.00 -0.63 -10.96
C GLY A 114 1.18 0.25 -11.39
N ARG A 115 1.12 1.56 -11.16
CA ARG A 115 2.23 2.50 -11.40
C ARG A 115 2.95 2.89 -10.10
N GLY A 116 2.57 2.30 -8.95
CA GLY A 116 3.13 2.65 -7.64
C GLY A 116 2.67 4.01 -7.12
N LEU A 117 1.50 4.51 -7.55
CA LEU A 117 0.99 5.84 -7.22
C LEU A 117 -0.38 5.79 -6.53
N MET A 118 -0.64 6.83 -5.74
CA MET A 118 -1.97 7.13 -5.20
C MET A 118 -2.90 7.65 -6.32
N PRO A 119 -4.24 7.64 -6.13
CA PRO A 119 -5.20 7.99 -7.18
C PRO A 119 -5.38 9.51 -7.42
N ASP A 120 -4.48 10.35 -6.89
CA ASP A 120 -4.49 11.82 -6.98
C ASP A 120 -3.68 12.40 -8.14
#